data_AF-A0A7W8EJK5-F1
#
_entry.id   AF-A0A7W8EJK5-F1
#
_cell.length_a   1.000
_cell.length_b   1.000
_cell.length_c   1.000
_cell.angle_alpha   90.00
_cell.angle_beta   90.00
_cell.angle_gamma   90.00
#
_symmetry.space_group_name_H-M   'P 1'
#
loop_
_entity.id
_entity.type
_entity.pdbx_description
1 polymer ?
#
loop_
_entity_poly.entity_id
_entity_poly.type
_entity_poly.pdbx_seq_one_letter_code
_entity_poly.pdbx_strand_id
1 'polypeptide(L)'
;MNVGAAVTVSITVILALSGYLITYGISLRLARRKEHLEWVNRQLSEYYGPLYGLIQASDRIFRDLSSKHSFWGDGERLATEHETKVWRLWIEHAFMPLNRRMMEIVIGRADLLIEDHMPECLQELCAHVVGYEAMLVRWKEVGSFSPLRHDNASTPLFPGAALRAYISTSFLLLKKEQEQLIRRIR
;
A
#
# COMPACT_ATOMS: atom_id res chain seq x y z
N MET A 1 31.05 38.10 -52.03
CA MET A 1 30.84 37.47 -50.72
C MET A 1 32.11 36.70 -50.39
N ASN A 2 32.76 36.98 -49.26
CA ASN A 2 34.05 36.37 -48.93
C ASN A 2 33.81 34.90 -48.51
N VAL A 3 34.32 33.94 -49.29
CA VAL A 3 34.08 32.50 -49.09
C VAL A 3 34.44 32.06 -47.67
N GLY A 4 35.51 32.63 -47.09
CA GLY A 4 35.90 32.38 -45.70
C GLY A 4 34.82 32.76 -44.69
N ALA A 5 34.14 33.89 -44.87
CA ALA A 5 33.08 34.34 -43.96
C ALA A 5 31.85 33.42 -44.01
N ALA A 6 31.47 32.94 -45.20
CA ALA A 6 30.35 32.02 -45.37
C ALA A 6 30.62 30.65 -44.72
N VAL A 7 31.87 30.15 -44.81
CA VAL A 7 32.30 28.91 -44.16
C VAL A 7 32.25 29.06 -42.63
N THR A 8 32.77 30.16 -42.07
CA THR A 8 32.74 30.39 -40.62
C THR A 8 31.32 30.43 -40.07
N VAL A 9 30.41 31.18 -40.70
CA VAL A 9 29.00 31.25 -40.27
C VAL A 9 28.34 29.89 -40.32
N SER A 10 28.58 29.12 -41.39
CA SER A 10 28.01 27.76 -41.52
C SER A 10 28.48 26.83 -40.41
N ILE A 11 29.77 26.85 -40.08
CA ILE A 11 30.33 26.05 -38.97
C ILE A 11 29.70 26.47 -37.64
N THR A 12 29.59 27.77 -37.35
CA THR A 12 28.99 28.26 -36.10
C THR A 12 27.53 27.82 -35.97
N VAL A 13 26.75 27.90 -37.06
CA VAL A 13 25.34 27.46 -37.06
C VAL A 13 25.22 25.96 -36.81
N ILE A 14 26.04 25.15 -37.49
CA ILE A 14 26.05 23.69 -37.29
C ILE A 14 26.44 23.33 -35.85
N LEU A 15 27.45 24.01 -35.29
CA LEU A 15 27.92 23.76 -33.93
C LEU A 15 26.84 24.14 -32.90
N ALA A 16 26.19 25.29 -33.08
CA ALA A 16 25.10 25.75 -32.23
C ALA A 16 23.88 24.81 -32.28
N LEU A 17 23.46 24.39 -33.48
CA LEU A 17 22.36 23.45 -33.66
C LEU A 17 22.66 22.09 -33.02
N SER A 18 23.88 21.58 -33.21
CA SER A 18 24.32 20.31 -32.63
C SER A 18 24.33 20.36 -31.11
N GLY A 19 24.87 21.45 -30.53
CA GLY A 19 24.85 21.68 -29.09
C GLY A 19 23.44 21.75 -28.52
N TYR A 20 22.52 22.44 -29.22
CA TYR A 20 21.12 22.52 -28.83
C TYR A 20 20.43 21.14 -28.84
N LEU A 21 20.60 20.35 -29.91
CA LEU A 21 19.99 19.02 -30.03
C LEU A 21 20.49 18.06 -28.95
N ILE A 22 21.79 18.08 -28.64
CA ILE A 22 22.38 17.30 -27.55
C ILE A 22 21.75 17.72 -26.21
N THR A 23 21.69 19.03 -25.95
CA THR A 23 21.13 19.58 -24.71
C THR A 23 19.66 19.20 -24.56
N TYR A 24 18.85 19.39 -25.61
CA TYR A 24 17.44 19.04 -25.62
C TYR A 24 17.21 17.55 -25.33
N GLY A 25 18.03 16.67 -25.94
CA GLY A 25 17.98 15.24 -25.68
C GLY A 25 18.29 14.88 -24.23
N ILE A 26 19.29 15.52 -23.62
CA ILE A 26 19.63 15.35 -22.20
C ILE A 26 18.50 15.86 -21.30
N SER A 27 17.96 17.05 -21.58
CA SER A 27 16.86 17.65 -20.83
C SER A 27 15.61 16.75 -20.84
N LEU A 28 15.25 16.18 -21.99
CA LEU A 28 14.11 15.29 -22.11
C LEU A 28 14.31 13.98 -21.32
N ARG A 29 15.51 13.40 -21.38
CA ARG A 29 15.85 12.20 -20.58
C ARG A 29 15.81 12.49 -19.09
N LEU A 30 16.33 13.65 -18.66
CA LEU A 30 16.30 14.05 -17.26
C LEU A 30 14.87 14.30 -16.78
N ALA A 31 14.03 14.96 -17.59
CA ALA A 31 12.63 15.21 -17.28
C ALA A 31 11.85 13.91 -17.04
N ARG A 32 11.95 12.94 -17.97
CA ARG A 32 11.29 11.64 -17.83
C ARG A 32 11.73 10.87 -16.57
N ARG A 33 13.03 10.94 -16.22
CA ARG A 33 13.54 10.28 -15.01
C ARG A 33 13.01 10.92 -13.74
N LYS A 34 12.88 12.25 -13.72
CA LYS A 34 12.32 12.98 -12.58
C LYS A 34 10.84 12.66 -12.40
N GLU A 35 10.06 12.70 -13.48
CA GLU A 35 8.64 12.33 -13.48
C GLU A 35 8.44 10.89 -12.97
N HIS A 36 9.26 9.94 -13.44
CA HIS A 36 9.20 8.56 -12.97
C HIS A 36 9.57 8.42 -11.49
N LEU A 37 10.59 9.14 -11.02
CA LEU A 37 10.94 9.18 -9.60
C LEU A 37 9.82 9.81 -8.76
N GLU A 38 9.19 10.87 -9.24
CA GLU A 38 8.04 11.51 -8.59
C GLU A 38 6.88 10.52 -8.46
N TRP A 39 6.58 9.75 -9.50
CA TRP A 39 5.57 8.71 -9.46
C TRP A 39 5.87 7.64 -8.39
N VAL A 40 7.08 7.06 -8.42
CA VAL A 40 7.53 6.07 -7.42
C VAL A 40 7.48 6.65 -6.00
N ASN A 41 7.85 7.92 -5.83
CA ASN A 41 7.77 8.59 -4.54
C ASN A 41 6.32 8.68 -4.04
N ARG A 42 5.36 9.01 -4.91
CA ARG A 42 3.94 9.03 -4.56
C ARG A 42 3.44 7.65 -4.18
N GLN A 43 3.76 6.61 -4.95
CA GLN A 43 3.40 5.23 -4.60
C GLN A 43 3.93 4.84 -3.21
N LEU A 44 5.17 5.21 -2.89
CA LEU A 44 5.77 4.94 -1.58
C LEU A 44 5.17 5.78 -0.45
N SER A 45 4.98 7.09 -0.63
CA SER A 45 4.56 7.98 0.45
C SER A 45 3.05 7.96 0.71
N GLU A 46 2.26 7.74 -0.33
CA GLU A 46 0.81 7.87 -0.29
C GLU A 46 0.10 6.52 -0.21
N TYR A 47 0.69 5.44 -0.74
CA TYR A 47 0.06 4.11 -0.82
C TYR A 47 0.82 3.04 -0.03
N TYR A 48 1.95 2.56 -0.55
CA TYR A 48 2.62 1.36 -0.04
C TYR A 48 3.34 1.60 1.29
N GLY A 49 3.86 2.80 1.56
CA GLY A 49 4.50 3.12 2.84
C GLY A 49 3.50 3.13 4.01
N PRO A 50 2.39 3.88 3.92
CA PRO A 50 1.32 3.83 4.92
C PRO A 50 0.77 2.41 5.12
N LEU A 51 0.48 1.68 4.04
CA LEU A 51 -0.01 0.29 4.12
C LEU A 51 1.02 -0.63 4.79
N TYR A 52 2.30 -0.50 4.47
CA TYR A 52 3.37 -1.27 5.08
C TYR A 52 3.47 -1.01 6.59
N GLY A 53 3.37 0.25 7.02
CA GLY A 53 3.35 0.58 8.45
C GLY A 53 2.16 -0.06 9.18
N LEU A 54 0.96 0.09 8.61
CA LEU A 54 -0.28 -0.41 9.21
C LEU A 54 -0.31 -1.94 9.32
N ILE A 55 0.07 -2.66 8.26
CA ILE A 55 0.03 -4.13 8.26
C ILE A 55 1.07 -4.71 9.22
N GLN A 56 2.24 -4.08 9.35
CA GLN A 56 3.28 -4.52 10.30
C GLN A 56 2.85 -4.29 11.75
N ALA A 57 2.20 -3.16 12.04
CA ALA A 57 1.65 -2.88 13.37
C ALA A 57 0.51 -3.86 13.74
N SER A 58 -0.45 -4.04 12.82
CA SER A 58 -1.57 -4.98 12.99
C SER A 58 -1.07 -6.41 13.24
N ASP A 59 -0.12 -6.87 12.44
CA ASP A 59 0.50 -8.19 12.56
C ASP A 59 1.27 -8.39 13.88
N ARG A 60 1.99 -7.37 14.34
CA ARG A 60 2.70 -7.43 15.63
C ARG A 60 1.73 -7.57 16.79
N ILE A 61 0.66 -6.77 16.80
CA ILE A 61 -0.37 -6.81 17.84
C ILE A 61 -1.12 -8.16 17.79
N PHE A 62 -1.50 -8.62 16.60
CA PHE A 62 -2.21 -9.89 16.42
C PHE A 62 -1.41 -11.09 16.93
N ARG A 63 -0.10 -11.14 16.66
CA ARG A 63 0.77 -12.20 17.21
C ARG A 63 0.90 -12.15 18.73
N ASP A 64 1.06 -10.96 19.31
CA ASP A 64 1.15 -10.82 20.77
C ASP A 64 -0.18 -11.21 21.45
N LEU A 65 -1.30 -10.87 20.82
CA LEU A 65 -2.62 -11.26 21.30
C LEU A 65 -2.84 -12.78 21.19
N SER A 66 -2.49 -13.36 20.05
CA SER A 66 -2.67 -14.79 19.77
C SER A 66 -1.74 -15.69 20.59
N SER A 67 -0.62 -15.17 21.10
CA SER A 67 0.26 -15.92 21.99
C SER A 67 -0.28 -16.02 23.43
N LYS A 68 -1.13 -15.07 23.82
CA LYS A 68 -1.74 -14.99 25.16
C LYS A 68 -3.15 -15.55 25.20
N HIS A 69 -3.85 -15.54 24.08
CA HIS A 69 -5.25 -15.95 23.98
C HIS A 69 -5.47 -16.84 22.77
N SER A 70 -6.17 -17.96 22.98
CA SER A 70 -6.80 -18.73 21.90
C SER A 70 -8.26 -18.31 21.87
N PHE A 71 -8.74 -17.68 20.80
CA PHE A 71 -10.13 -17.20 20.79
C PHE A 71 -11.13 -18.26 20.32
N TRP A 72 -10.75 -19.16 19.38
CA TRP A 72 -11.68 -20.17 18.83
C TRP A 72 -11.07 -21.54 18.48
N GLY A 73 -9.85 -21.86 18.95
CA GLY A 73 -9.19 -23.14 18.65
C GLY A 73 -9.31 -23.58 17.19
N ASP A 74 -9.36 -24.88 16.97
CA ASP A 74 -9.45 -25.57 15.67
C ASP A 74 -10.81 -25.38 14.97
N GLY A 75 -11.67 -24.50 15.49
CA GLY A 75 -13.00 -24.18 14.97
C GLY A 75 -14.16 -24.83 15.72
N GLU A 76 -13.92 -25.90 16.49
CA GLU A 76 -14.97 -26.61 17.24
C GLU A 76 -15.15 -26.09 18.68
N ARG A 77 -14.16 -25.38 19.22
CA ARG A 77 -14.22 -24.88 20.60
C ARG A 77 -15.03 -23.58 20.68
N LEU A 78 -16.04 -23.59 21.53
CA LEU A 78 -16.75 -22.37 21.93
C LEU A 78 -15.83 -21.44 22.73
N ALA A 79 -15.85 -20.16 22.38
CA ALA A 79 -15.15 -19.15 23.14
C ALA A 79 -15.86 -18.93 24.48
N THR A 80 -15.09 -18.76 25.54
CA THR A 80 -15.63 -18.28 26.82
C THR A 80 -16.11 -16.84 26.68
N GLU A 81 -16.97 -16.41 27.62
CA GLU A 81 -17.43 -15.03 27.68
C GLU A 81 -16.27 -14.04 27.82
N HIS A 82 -15.27 -14.40 28.64
CA HIS A 82 -14.07 -13.59 28.80
C HIS A 82 -13.27 -13.46 27.50
N GLU A 83 -12.97 -14.57 26.83
CA GLU A 83 -12.23 -14.56 25.55
C GLU A 83 -12.95 -13.72 24.49
N THR A 84 -14.28 -13.81 24.42
CA THR A 84 -15.07 -13.04 23.46
C THR A 84 -15.08 -11.55 23.79
N LYS A 85 -15.19 -11.17 25.07
CA LYS A 85 -15.07 -9.77 25.49
C LYS A 85 -13.71 -9.20 25.15
N VAL A 86 -12.63 -9.96 25.39
CA VAL A 86 -11.27 -9.58 25.01
C VAL A 86 -11.18 -9.41 23.50
N TRP A 87 -11.69 -10.36 22.71
CA TRP A 87 -11.68 -10.23 21.26
C TRP A 87 -12.42 -8.99 20.75
N ARG A 88 -13.67 -8.78 21.19
CA ARG A 88 -14.49 -7.64 20.76
C ARG A 88 -13.80 -6.33 21.08
N LEU A 89 -13.19 -6.21 22.26
CA LEU A 89 -12.40 -5.05 22.66
C LEU A 89 -11.25 -4.78 21.68
N TRP A 90 -10.47 -5.81 21.35
CA TRP A 90 -9.34 -5.66 20.41
C TRP A 90 -9.78 -5.36 18.98
N ILE A 91 -10.87 -5.99 18.52
CA ILE A 91 -11.44 -5.66 17.21
C ILE A 91 -11.90 -4.21 17.16
N GLU A 92 -12.71 -3.77 18.13
CA GLU A 92 -13.32 -2.44 18.12
C GLU A 92 -12.28 -1.31 18.27
N HIS A 93 -11.29 -1.51 19.13
CA HIS A 93 -10.38 -0.43 19.52
C HIS A 93 -8.97 -0.51 18.91
N ALA A 94 -8.58 -1.65 18.31
CA ALA A 94 -7.27 -1.78 17.67
C ALA A 94 -7.38 -2.18 16.20
N PHE A 95 -7.96 -3.34 15.89
CA PHE A 95 -7.89 -3.88 14.53
C PHE A 95 -8.79 -3.14 13.55
N MET A 96 -10.05 -2.85 13.88
CA MET A 96 -10.94 -2.15 12.96
C MET A 96 -10.49 -0.73 12.63
N PRO A 97 -9.99 0.09 13.58
CA PRO A 97 -9.37 1.37 13.24
C PRO A 97 -8.23 1.25 12.22
N LEU A 98 -7.35 0.26 12.37
CA LEU A 98 -6.26 0.00 11.41
C LEU A 98 -6.80 -0.49 10.06
N ASN A 99 -7.76 -1.42 10.08
CA ASN A 99 -8.34 -2.02 8.89
C ASN A 99 -9.10 -1.00 8.05
N ARG A 100 -9.91 -0.13 8.68
CA ARG A 100 -10.56 1.01 8.03
C ARG A 100 -9.55 1.89 7.34
N ARG A 101 -8.46 2.25 8.03
CA ARG A 101 -7.42 3.10 7.46
C ARG A 101 -6.75 2.44 6.25
N MET A 102 -6.50 1.13 6.31
CA MET A 102 -5.98 0.39 5.16
C MET A 102 -6.97 0.40 3.99
N MET A 103 -8.27 0.13 4.23
CA MET A 103 -9.32 0.18 3.20
C MET A 103 -9.45 1.57 2.57
N GLU A 104 -9.40 2.65 3.37
CA GLU A 104 -9.42 4.03 2.88
C GLU A 104 -8.26 4.31 1.90
N ILE A 105 -7.06 3.84 2.21
CA ILE A 105 -5.89 4.00 1.33
C ILE A 105 -6.07 3.19 0.05
N VAL A 106 -6.47 1.92 0.18
CA VAL A 106 -6.67 1.00 -0.95
C VAL A 106 -7.68 1.55 -1.96
N ILE A 107 -8.83 2.03 -1.48
CA ILE A 107 -9.90 2.55 -2.35
C ILE A 107 -9.56 3.96 -2.83
N GLY A 108 -9.10 4.83 -1.93
CA GLY A 108 -8.91 6.25 -2.22
C GLY A 108 -7.68 6.57 -3.07
N ARG A 109 -6.77 5.62 -3.25
CA ARG A 109 -5.51 5.80 -4.00
C ARG A 109 -5.20 4.62 -4.91
N ALA A 110 -6.23 3.96 -5.43
CA ALA A 110 -6.08 2.81 -6.33
C ALA A 110 -5.30 3.15 -7.62
N ASP A 111 -5.22 4.43 -8.00
CA ASP A 111 -4.38 4.93 -9.09
C ASP A 111 -2.88 4.72 -8.88
N LEU A 112 -2.45 4.50 -7.63
CA LEU A 112 -1.05 4.27 -7.26
C LEU A 112 -0.66 2.78 -7.22
N LEU A 113 -1.57 1.86 -7.57
CA LEU A 113 -1.26 0.44 -7.68
C LEU A 113 -0.16 0.20 -8.73
N ILE A 114 0.67 -0.82 -8.47
CA ILE A 114 1.69 -1.27 -9.43
C ILE A 114 1.03 -2.05 -10.57
N GLU A 115 0.00 -2.83 -10.24
CA GLU A 115 -0.76 -3.68 -11.15
C GLU A 115 -1.91 -2.91 -11.83
N ASP A 116 -2.31 -3.38 -13.01
CA ASP A 116 -3.41 -2.78 -13.78
C ASP A 116 -4.81 -3.02 -13.16
N HIS A 117 -4.91 -3.90 -12.17
CA HIS A 117 -6.16 -4.25 -11.49
C HIS A 117 -5.92 -4.49 -10.01
N MET A 118 -6.97 -4.34 -9.21
CA MET A 118 -6.93 -4.55 -7.76
C MET A 118 -6.57 -6.01 -7.41
N PRO A 119 -5.45 -6.26 -6.70
CA PRO A 119 -5.09 -7.60 -6.24
C PRO A 119 -6.15 -8.21 -5.32
N GLU A 120 -6.34 -9.53 -5.41
CA GLU A 120 -7.36 -10.27 -4.66
C GLU A 120 -7.27 -10.04 -3.14
N CYS A 121 -6.07 -10.07 -2.55
CA CYS A 121 -5.89 -9.84 -1.11
C CYS A 121 -6.34 -8.43 -0.66
N LEU A 122 -6.34 -7.44 -1.55
CA LEU A 122 -6.86 -6.09 -1.27
C LEU A 122 -8.39 -6.06 -1.36
N GLN A 123 -8.99 -6.85 -2.26
CA GLN A 123 -10.44 -7.04 -2.33
C GLN A 123 -10.97 -7.76 -1.08
N GLU A 124 -10.28 -8.82 -0.65
CA GLU A 124 -10.58 -9.56 0.58
C GLU A 124 -10.49 -8.67 1.81
N LEU A 125 -9.48 -7.78 1.89
CA LEU A 125 -9.37 -6.79 2.94
C LEU A 125 -10.61 -5.88 2.97
N CYS A 126 -11.03 -5.35 1.82
CA CYS A 126 -12.20 -4.47 1.76
C CYS A 126 -13.47 -5.22 2.19
N ALA A 127 -13.68 -6.44 1.70
CA ALA A 127 -14.82 -7.27 2.09
C ALA A 127 -14.81 -7.61 3.59
N HIS A 128 -13.64 -7.88 4.16
CA HIS A 128 -13.44 -8.10 5.58
C HIS A 128 -13.84 -6.88 6.42
N VAL A 129 -13.37 -5.69 6.05
CA VAL A 129 -13.69 -4.45 6.76
C VAL A 129 -15.20 -4.20 6.74
N VAL A 130 -15.82 -4.24 5.56
CA VAL A 130 -17.27 -4.05 5.41
C VAL A 130 -18.06 -5.09 6.21
N GLY A 131 -17.62 -6.36 6.20
CA GLY A 131 -18.24 -7.41 7.00
C GLY A 131 -18.20 -7.13 8.50
N TYR A 132 -17.07 -6.61 9.00
CA TYR A 132 -16.95 -6.23 10.40
C TYR A 132 -17.75 -4.97 10.78
N GLU A 133 -17.96 -4.01 9.86
CA GLU A 133 -18.83 -2.86 10.13
C GLU A 133 -20.23 -3.30 10.55
N ALA A 134 -20.81 -4.24 9.80
CA ALA A 134 -22.13 -4.79 10.11
C ALA A 134 -22.14 -5.50 11.48
N MET A 135 -21.08 -6.24 11.80
CA MET A 135 -20.94 -6.88 13.11
C MET A 135 -20.80 -5.88 14.26
N LEU A 136 -20.03 -4.80 14.09
CA LEU A 136 -19.88 -3.78 15.13
C LEU A 136 -21.22 -3.13 15.46
N VAL A 137 -22.06 -2.88 14.45
CA VAL A 137 -23.44 -2.39 14.66
C VAL A 137 -24.24 -3.42 15.44
N ARG A 138 -24.24 -4.69 15.01
CA ARG A 138 -24.95 -5.77 15.71
C ARG A 138 -24.52 -5.90 17.16
N TRP A 139 -23.22 -5.82 17.46
CA TRP A 139 -22.72 -5.91 18.84
C TRP A 139 -23.24 -4.77 19.72
N LYS A 140 -23.39 -3.57 19.16
CA LYS A 140 -23.94 -2.40 19.87
C LYS A 140 -25.45 -2.50 20.09
N GLU A 141 -26.19 -2.99 19.10
CA GLU A 141 -27.65 -3.06 19.15
C GLU A 141 -28.17 -4.23 19.97
N VAL A 142 -27.64 -5.44 19.73
CA VAL A 142 -28.16 -6.67 20.34
C VAL A 142 -27.59 -6.85 21.75
N GLY A 143 -26.35 -6.38 22.00
CA GLY A 143 -25.68 -6.43 23.30
C GLY A 143 -25.40 -7.82 23.87
N SER A 144 -26.06 -8.87 23.36
CA SER A 144 -25.97 -10.21 23.88
C SER A 144 -24.67 -10.89 23.49
N PHE A 145 -24.08 -11.57 24.46
CA PHE A 145 -22.97 -12.47 24.26
C PHE A 145 -23.40 -13.65 23.36
N SER A 146 -22.58 -13.98 22.38
CA SER A 146 -22.65 -15.26 21.68
C SER A 146 -21.27 -15.91 21.75
N PRO A 147 -21.17 -17.20 22.14
CA PRO A 147 -19.91 -17.93 22.12
C PRO A 147 -19.52 -18.41 20.71
N LEU A 148 -20.41 -18.26 19.72
CA LEU A 148 -20.24 -18.80 18.38
C LEU A 148 -19.34 -17.89 17.54
N ARG A 149 -18.38 -18.49 16.81
CA ARG A 149 -17.42 -17.74 15.99
C ARG A 149 -18.08 -16.86 14.93
N HIS A 150 -19.12 -17.34 14.26
CA HIS A 150 -19.81 -16.58 13.20
C HIS A 150 -20.55 -15.34 13.72
N ASP A 151 -20.78 -15.24 15.04
CA ASP A 151 -21.34 -14.05 15.67
C ASP A 151 -20.26 -13.05 16.11
N ASN A 152 -18.99 -13.43 16.04
CA ASN A 152 -17.85 -12.66 16.55
C ASN A 152 -16.71 -12.46 15.54
N ALA A 153 -16.80 -13.05 14.35
CA ALA A 153 -15.83 -12.87 13.27
C ALA A 153 -16.52 -12.67 11.92
N SER A 154 -16.01 -11.74 11.11
CA SER A 154 -16.53 -11.50 9.77
C SER A 154 -16.25 -12.70 8.86
N THR A 155 -17.17 -12.93 7.93
CA THR A 155 -16.93 -13.73 6.73
C THR A 155 -17.01 -12.77 5.56
N PRO A 156 -15.91 -12.47 4.83
CA PRO A 156 -14.63 -13.18 4.76
C PRO A 156 -13.62 -12.86 5.88
N LEU A 157 -12.65 -13.77 6.05
CA LEU A 157 -11.56 -13.65 7.02
C LEU A 157 -10.52 -12.60 6.58
N PHE A 158 -9.76 -12.08 7.55
CA PHE A 158 -8.70 -11.13 7.27
C PHE A 158 -7.59 -11.80 6.45
N PRO A 159 -7.17 -11.26 5.29
CA PRO A 159 -6.18 -11.87 4.41
C PRO A 159 -4.74 -11.65 4.89
N GLY A 160 -4.46 -11.80 6.18
CA GLY A 160 -3.26 -11.26 6.82
C GLY A 160 -1.93 -11.75 6.23
N ALA A 161 -1.82 -13.04 5.87
CA ALA A 161 -0.60 -13.59 5.29
C ALA A 161 -0.37 -13.07 3.85
N ALA A 162 -1.39 -13.19 2.99
CA ALA A 162 -1.32 -12.75 1.60
C ALA A 162 -1.13 -11.23 1.49
N LEU A 163 -1.89 -10.47 2.26
CA LEU A 163 -1.83 -9.01 2.30
C LEU A 163 -0.45 -8.50 2.73
N ARG A 164 0.12 -9.08 3.79
CA ARG A 164 1.48 -8.72 4.24
C ARG A 164 2.54 -9.07 3.20
N ALA A 165 2.45 -10.25 2.59
CA ALA A 165 3.40 -10.69 1.57
C ALA A 165 3.37 -9.75 0.36
N TYR A 166 2.17 -9.39 -0.11
CA TYR A 166 1.96 -8.43 -1.19
C TYR A 166 2.54 -7.05 -0.83
N ILE A 167 2.09 -6.43 0.26
CA ILE A 167 2.52 -5.07 0.64
C ILE A 167 4.03 -5.01 0.87
N SER A 168 4.61 -6.00 1.56
CA SER A 168 6.05 -6.01 1.86
C SER A 168 6.88 -6.14 0.59
N THR A 169 6.49 -7.03 -0.32
CA THR A 169 7.18 -7.22 -1.60
C THR A 169 7.11 -5.95 -2.43
N SER A 170 5.92 -5.38 -2.60
CA SER A 170 5.72 -4.17 -3.40
C SER A 170 6.44 -2.95 -2.82
N PHE A 171 6.42 -2.78 -1.49
CA PHE A 171 7.15 -1.71 -0.82
C PHE A 171 8.67 -1.81 -1.05
N LEU A 172 9.24 -3.01 -0.86
CA LEU A 172 10.68 -3.23 -1.07
C LEU A 172 11.09 -3.08 -2.54
N LEU A 173 10.23 -3.50 -3.47
CA LEU A 173 10.44 -3.32 -4.90
C LEU A 173 10.55 -1.82 -5.24
N LEU A 174 9.57 -1.02 -4.82
CA LEU A 174 9.54 0.42 -5.07
C LEU A 174 10.69 1.16 -4.37
N LYS A 175 11.07 0.74 -3.16
CA LYS A 175 12.24 1.29 -2.45
C LYS A 175 13.53 1.08 -3.24
N LYS A 176 13.74 -0.13 -3.78
CA LYS A 176 14.90 -0.45 -4.61
C LYS A 176 14.90 0.36 -5.90
N GLU A 177 13.72 0.52 -6.52
CA GLU A 177 13.56 1.33 -7.74
C GLU A 177 13.88 2.81 -7.48
N GLN A 178 13.33 3.39 -6.41
CA GLN A 178 13.62 4.75 -5.96
C GLN A 178 15.13 4.98 -5.83
N GLU A 179 15.85 4.07 -5.16
CA GLU A 179 17.30 4.16 -5.00
C GLU A 179 18.05 4.13 -6.33
N GLN A 180 17.63 3.29 -7.28
CA GLN A 180 18.23 3.21 -8.61
C GLN A 180 18.00 4.49 -9.42
N LEU A 181 16.80 5.08 -9.33
CA LEU A 181 16.47 6.32 -10.03
C LEU A 181 17.27 7.49 -9.48
N ILE A 182 17.39 7.60 -8.15
CA ILE A 182 18.20 8.63 -7.50
C ILE A 182 19.67 8.53 -7.94
N ARG A 183 20.25 7.31 -7.96
CA ARG A 183 21.64 7.09 -8.41
C ARG A 183 21.87 7.47 -9.88
N ARG A 184 20.84 7.41 -10.72
CA ARG A 184 20.91 7.75 -12.15
C ARG A 184 20.62 9.22 -12.46
N ILE A 185 20.09 9.96 -11.48
CA ILE A 185 19.84 11.41 -11.58
C ILE A 185 21.03 12.20 -11.01
N ARG A 186 21.71 11.64 -10.00
CA ARG A 186 22.98 12.15 -9.48
C ARG A 186 24.10 12.00 -10.50
#